data_AF-A0A0K8S9I2-F1
#
_entry.id   AF-A0A0K8S9I2-F1
#
_cell.length_a   1.000
_cell.length_b   1.000
_cell.length_c   1.000
_cell.angle_alpha   90.00
_cell.angle_beta   90.00
_cell.angle_gamma   90.00
#
_symmetry.space_group_name_H-M   'P 1'
#
loop_
_entity.id
_entity.type
_entity.pdbx_description
1 polymer ?
#
loop_
_entity_poly.entity_id
_entity_poly.type
_entity_poly.pdbx_seq_one_letter_code
_entity_poly.pdbx_strand_id
1 'polypeptide(L)'
;GRNKLFDITVVWLEQKKKLIHRRLAAQLIGLFVSCEKEDFEKRLKELIPIVVEGFLTEGNTQKTGRFVRVPKVIEDQEGTSTADRDKDHFLFQLLQSTVKIATNCPAFLSQKEYTADLETITDHATHLLGHPHQWVRHSAVQLIGLVVTSYKPSEVAAVANDPSLEKSGFLMSDTKSRLKSLAHDVVAQLIPSEDINDKFLMQCMKLLTYLTEIIKDIQATDDSKLSLLWLVRMVQKMINYEVVHSPSSTVVRTMAFNYAAAVSLKLSKEELSGIAFHLLKPIARQLNVDEDGDLKKAAREASVYIKKKMGADTYNEAMAKLSHLMDVRRAERKKQRSQLMVTDPERAAKRKIDKNLKKKESMKKKIKMMKMQTYKRKKKKDPLLDD
;
A
#
# COMPACT_ATOMS: atom_id res chain seq x y z
N GLY A 1 7.37 -15.90 39.26
CA GLY A 1 7.73 -14.56 38.75
C GLY A 1 6.93 -14.21 37.51
N ARG A 2 7.26 -14.79 36.35
CA ARG A 2 6.68 -14.44 35.04
C ARG A 2 5.17 -14.72 34.90
N ASN A 3 4.68 -15.88 35.33
CA ASN A 3 3.25 -16.20 35.24
C ASN A 3 2.40 -15.17 35.98
N LYS A 4 2.73 -14.87 37.25
CA LYS A 4 2.02 -13.84 38.04
C LYS A 4 1.98 -12.47 37.36
N LEU A 5 3.07 -12.06 36.70
CA LEU A 5 3.12 -10.81 35.94
C LEU A 5 2.24 -10.85 34.70
N PHE A 6 2.20 -11.99 34.01
CA PHE A 6 1.30 -12.21 32.89
C PHE A 6 -0.17 -12.16 33.33
N ASP A 7 -0.51 -12.81 34.44
CA ASP A 7 -1.88 -12.82 34.98
C ASP A 7 -2.37 -11.38 35.28
N ILE A 8 -1.50 -10.54 35.88
CA ILE A 8 -1.79 -9.11 36.10
C ILE A 8 -1.98 -8.38 34.76
N THR A 9 -1.16 -8.71 33.76
CA THR A 9 -1.23 -8.11 32.42
C THR A 9 -2.55 -8.44 31.73
N VAL A 10 -3.01 -9.69 31.83
CA VAL A 10 -4.30 -10.15 31.31
C VAL A 10 -5.45 -9.37 31.96
N VAL A 11 -5.46 -9.27 33.29
CA VAL A 11 -6.46 -8.50 34.04
C VAL A 11 -6.49 -7.03 33.60
N TRP A 12 -5.33 -6.41 33.36
CA TRP A 12 -5.26 -5.03 32.89
C TRP A 12 -5.78 -4.86 31.46
N LEU A 13 -5.64 -5.85 30.59
CA LEU A 13 -6.16 -5.80 29.23
C LEU A 13 -7.69 -5.90 29.20
N GLU A 14 -8.27 -6.73 30.07
CA GLU A 14 -9.72 -6.93 30.22
C GLU A 14 -10.45 -5.70 30.81
N GLN A 15 -9.75 -4.88 31.60
CA GLN A 15 -10.35 -3.72 32.25
C GLN A 15 -10.90 -2.70 31.22
N LYS A 16 -12.23 -2.51 31.20
CA LYS A 16 -12.89 -1.61 30.23
C LYS A 16 -12.73 -0.11 30.52
N LYS A 17 -12.44 0.28 31.77
CA LYS A 17 -12.52 1.70 32.20
C LYS A 17 -11.23 2.50 32.01
N LYS A 18 -10.06 1.86 32.09
CA LYS A 18 -8.76 2.55 32.12
C LYS A 18 -7.93 2.19 30.88
N LEU A 19 -8.12 2.93 29.79
CA LEU A 19 -7.39 2.71 28.53
C LEU A 19 -5.87 2.70 28.69
N ILE A 20 -5.33 3.51 29.62
CA ILE A 20 -3.90 3.53 29.89
C ILE A 20 -3.37 2.19 30.44
N HIS A 21 -4.14 1.50 31.28
CA HIS A 21 -3.78 0.16 31.75
C HIS A 21 -3.83 -0.85 30.62
N ARG A 22 -4.88 -0.82 29.79
CA ARG A 22 -5.00 -1.71 28.63
C ARG A 22 -3.86 -1.50 27.63
N ARG A 23 -3.48 -0.24 27.39
CA ARG A 23 -2.34 0.13 26.55
C ARG A 23 -1.03 -0.45 27.08
N LEU A 24 -0.77 -0.28 28.38
CA LEU A 24 0.41 -0.86 29.02
C LEU A 24 0.38 -2.39 28.95
N ALA A 25 -0.80 -2.99 29.15
CA ALA A 25 -0.97 -4.43 29.07
C ALA A 25 -0.67 -4.99 27.67
N ALA A 26 -1.21 -4.36 26.62
CA ALA A 26 -0.92 -4.74 25.23
C ALA A 26 0.58 -4.64 24.91
N GLN A 27 1.24 -3.59 25.40
CA GLN A 27 2.69 -3.46 25.25
C GLN A 27 3.46 -4.57 25.98
N LEU A 28 3.07 -4.90 27.22
CA LEU A 28 3.67 -5.98 28.00
C LEU A 28 3.46 -7.35 27.35
N ILE A 29 2.27 -7.64 26.81
CA ILE A 29 2.00 -8.85 26.03
C ILE A 29 2.98 -8.94 24.86
N GLY A 30 3.17 -7.85 24.12
CA GLY A 30 4.16 -7.81 23.05
C GLY A 30 5.59 -8.12 23.53
N LEU A 31 5.97 -7.72 24.73
CA LEU A 31 7.26 -8.06 25.32
C LEU A 31 7.33 -9.53 25.73
N PHE A 32 6.30 -10.07 26.40
CA PHE A 32 6.23 -11.49 26.74
C PHE A 32 6.38 -12.38 25.51
N VAL A 33 5.63 -12.09 24.45
CA VAL A 33 5.70 -12.83 23.18
C VAL A 33 7.10 -12.76 22.57
N SER A 34 7.75 -11.59 22.60
CA SER A 34 9.10 -11.43 22.05
C SER A 34 10.15 -12.20 22.84
N CYS A 35 9.95 -12.35 24.16
CA CYS A 35 10.86 -13.07 25.06
C CYS A 35 10.62 -14.59 25.06
N GLU A 36 9.36 -15.02 25.12
CA GLU A 36 8.97 -16.44 25.23
C GLU A 36 8.84 -17.13 23.87
N LYS A 37 8.57 -16.39 22.79
CA LYS A 37 8.40 -16.92 21.42
C LYS A 37 7.38 -18.07 21.37
N GLU A 38 7.74 -19.23 20.81
CA GLU A 38 6.85 -20.39 20.67
C GLU A 38 6.34 -20.90 22.03
N ASP A 39 7.11 -20.77 23.12
CA ASP A 39 6.66 -21.16 24.47
C ASP A 39 5.45 -20.36 24.96
N PHE A 40 5.18 -19.21 24.35
CA PHE A 40 4.02 -18.36 24.65
C PHE A 40 2.71 -18.96 24.12
N GLU A 41 2.76 -19.89 23.17
CA GLU A 41 1.57 -20.45 22.50
C GLU A 41 0.54 -21.05 23.48
N LYS A 42 1.01 -21.63 24.58
CA LYS A 42 0.17 -22.17 25.66
C LYS A 42 -0.77 -21.15 26.30
N ARG A 43 -0.49 -19.85 26.17
CA ARG A 43 -1.29 -18.75 26.72
C ARG A 43 -2.29 -18.18 25.71
N LEU A 44 -2.20 -18.54 24.43
CA LEU A 44 -3.04 -17.95 23.39
C LEU A 44 -4.52 -18.25 23.60
N LYS A 45 -4.85 -19.47 24.04
CA LYS A 45 -6.23 -19.88 24.28
C LYS A 45 -6.98 -18.95 25.25
N GLU A 46 -6.30 -18.45 26.27
CA GLU A 46 -6.86 -17.49 27.23
C GLU A 46 -6.79 -16.05 26.70
N LEU A 47 -5.70 -15.70 26.03
CA LEU A 47 -5.41 -14.33 25.61
C LEU A 47 -6.21 -13.87 24.38
N ILE A 48 -6.38 -14.73 23.36
CA ILE A 48 -6.96 -14.33 22.07
C ILE A 48 -8.38 -13.78 22.20
N PRO A 49 -9.30 -14.38 22.99
CA PRO A 49 -10.63 -13.81 23.20
C PRO A 49 -10.59 -12.36 23.74
N ILE A 50 -9.62 -12.06 24.60
CA ILE A 50 -9.45 -10.73 25.20
C ILE A 50 -8.89 -9.74 24.17
N VAL A 51 -7.98 -10.20 23.30
CA VAL A 51 -7.47 -9.40 22.17
C VAL A 51 -8.61 -9.08 21.19
N VAL A 52 -9.46 -10.05 20.87
CA VAL A 52 -10.65 -9.86 20.01
C VAL A 52 -11.59 -8.82 20.61
N GLU A 53 -11.93 -8.94 21.90
CA GLU A 53 -12.75 -7.95 22.62
C GLU A 53 -12.11 -6.54 22.60
N GLY A 54 -10.77 -6.48 22.66
CA GLY A 54 -10.00 -5.25 22.47
C GLY A 54 -10.28 -4.55 21.15
N PHE A 55 -10.26 -5.30 20.04
CA PHE A 55 -10.60 -4.80 18.71
C PHE A 55 -12.09 -4.45 18.57
N LEU A 56 -12.99 -5.24 19.14
CA LEU A 56 -14.43 -4.98 19.06
C LEU A 56 -14.84 -3.70 19.81
N THR A 57 -14.23 -3.46 20.98
CA THR A 57 -14.60 -2.31 21.82
C THR A 57 -14.06 -0.99 21.27
N GLU A 58 -12.79 -0.97 20.84
CA GLU A 58 -12.10 0.28 20.48
C GLU A 58 -11.83 0.42 18.98
N GLY A 59 -11.91 -0.67 18.20
CA GLY A 59 -11.62 -0.67 16.76
C GLY A 59 -12.75 -0.11 15.89
N ASN A 60 -13.93 0.15 16.46
CA ASN A 60 -15.07 0.73 15.75
C ASN A 60 -14.92 2.25 15.60
N THR A 61 -13.89 2.65 14.87
CA THR A 61 -13.57 4.03 14.53
C THR A 61 -14.44 4.47 13.34
N GLN A 62 -15.69 4.82 13.62
CA GLN A 62 -16.71 5.25 12.64
C GLN A 62 -17.12 4.15 11.65
N LYS A 63 -18.41 4.08 11.33
CA LYS A 63 -19.00 3.16 10.34
C LYS A 63 -18.47 3.44 8.92
N THR A 64 -17.22 3.10 8.62
CA THR A 64 -16.75 3.00 7.24
C THR A 64 -17.09 1.62 6.74
N GLY A 65 -18.02 1.51 5.79
CA GLY A 65 -18.32 0.25 5.12
C GLY A 65 -17.14 -0.27 4.29
N ARG A 66 -17.36 -1.38 3.57
CA ARG A 66 -16.45 -1.92 2.55
C ARG A 66 -15.90 -0.78 1.67
N PHE A 67 -14.60 -0.80 1.36
CA PHE A 67 -13.85 0.29 0.69
C PHE A 67 -13.52 1.48 1.58
N VAL A 68 -12.41 1.37 2.30
CA VAL A 68 -11.97 2.37 3.26
C VAL A 68 -11.28 3.52 2.54
N ARG A 69 -11.88 4.72 2.61
CA ARG A 69 -11.27 5.94 2.08
C ARG A 69 -10.29 6.50 3.10
N VAL A 70 -9.02 6.64 2.69
CA VAL A 70 -8.06 7.38 3.51
C VAL A 70 -8.45 8.86 3.57
N PRO A 71 -8.35 9.52 4.75
CA PRO A 71 -8.61 10.95 4.89
C PRO A 71 -7.79 11.77 3.89
N LYS A 72 -8.44 12.72 3.20
CA LYS A 72 -7.82 13.53 2.13
C LYS A 72 -6.81 14.55 2.63
N VAL A 73 -6.66 14.74 3.93
CA VAL A 73 -5.74 15.69 4.53
C VAL A 73 -5.21 15.11 5.84
N ILE A 74 -3.89 15.00 5.97
CA ILE A 74 -3.20 14.90 7.27
C ILE A 74 -3.10 16.34 7.76
N GLU A 75 -4.23 16.95 8.10
CA GLU A 75 -4.21 18.17 8.89
C GLU A 75 -3.91 17.70 10.31
N ASP A 76 -2.85 18.24 10.91
CA ASP A 76 -2.59 18.06 12.34
C ASP A 76 -3.90 18.37 13.06
N GLN A 77 -4.53 17.33 13.61
CA GLN A 77 -5.78 17.46 14.34
C GLN A 77 -5.46 18.10 15.70
N GLU A 78 -5.19 19.41 15.70
CA GLU A 78 -4.98 20.26 16.88
C GLU A 78 -6.21 20.35 17.81
N GLY A 79 -7.23 19.51 17.60
CA GLY A 79 -8.46 19.44 18.40
C GLY A 79 -8.91 18.02 18.79
N THR A 80 -8.04 17.00 18.70
CA THR A 80 -8.40 15.65 19.18
C THR A 80 -8.46 15.61 20.71
N SER A 81 -9.53 15.03 21.25
CA SER A 81 -9.65 14.88 22.70
C SER A 81 -8.55 13.96 23.24
N THR A 82 -8.16 14.13 24.50
CA THR A 82 -7.20 13.24 25.17
C THR A 82 -7.67 11.78 25.15
N ALA A 83 -8.98 11.56 25.24
CA ALA A 83 -9.59 10.24 25.17
C ALA A 83 -9.40 9.58 23.79
N ASP A 84 -9.58 10.33 22.70
CA ASP A 84 -9.36 9.80 21.34
C ASP A 84 -7.88 9.46 21.13
N ARG A 85 -6.98 10.32 21.63
CA ARG A 85 -5.54 10.02 21.61
C ARG A 85 -5.22 8.73 22.35
N ASP A 86 -5.75 8.52 23.56
CA ASP A 86 -5.48 7.30 24.34
C ASP A 86 -6.02 6.04 23.66
N LYS A 87 -7.17 6.12 22.98
CA LYS A 87 -7.72 5.05 22.16
C LYS A 87 -6.78 4.69 21.02
N ASP A 88 -6.31 5.67 20.27
CA ASP A 88 -5.41 5.42 19.14
C ASP A 88 -4.12 4.75 19.59
N HIS A 89 -3.55 5.21 20.71
CA HIS A 89 -2.35 4.60 21.28
C HIS A 89 -2.61 3.18 21.79
N PHE A 90 -3.76 2.91 22.41
CA PHE A 90 -4.15 1.55 22.79
C PHE A 90 -4.27 0.65 21.56
N LEU A 91 -5.02 1.07 20.53
CA LEU A 91 -5.20 0.32 19.29
C LEU A 91 -3.87 -0.02 18.61
N PHE A 92 -2.93 0.93 18.59
CA PHE A 92 -1.60 0.65 18.06
C PHE A 92 -0.81 -0.35 18.88
N GLN A 93 -0.84 -0.25 20.21
CA GLN A 93 -0.17 -1.26 21.04
C GLN A 93 -0.82 -2.62 20.91
N LEU A 94 -2.16 -2.67 20.77
CA LEU A 94 -2.88 -3.91 20.53
C LEU A 94 -2.46 -4.52 19.19
N LEU A 95 -2.51 -3.76 18.09
CA LEU A 95 -2.02 -4.19 16.77
C LEU A 95 -0.58 -4.68 16.83
N GLN A 96 0.33 -3.93 17.45
CA GLN A 96 1.74 -4.31 17.56
C GLN A 96 1.93 -5.61 18.37
N SER A 97 1.16 -5.79 19.44
CA SER A 97 1.17 -7.02 20.22
C SER A 97 0.67 -8.21 19.37
N THR A 98 -0.40 -8.03 18.60
CA THR A 98 -0.95 -9.06 17.71
C THR A 98 -0.01 -9.38 16.55
N VAL A 99 0.66 -8.39 15.96
CA VAL A 99 1.73 -8.59 14.96
C VAL A 99 2.83 -9.47 15.54
N LYS A 100 3.26 -9.21 16.78
CA LYS A 100 4.27 -10.02 17.45
C LYS A 100 3.78 -11.44 17.73
N ILE A 101 2.51 -11.62 18.13
CA ILE A 101 1.90 -12.94 18.30
C ILE A 101 1.94 -13.69 16.97
N ALA A 102 1.39 -13.11 15.90
CA ALA A 102 1.39 -13.72 14.57
C ALA A 102 2.80 -14.02 14.02
N THR A 103 3.82 -13.26 14.43
CA THR A 103 5.21 -13.46 13.98
C THR A 103 5.93 -14.56 14.77
N ASN A 104 5.72 -14.66 16.09
CA ASN A 104 6.51 -15.53 16.96
C ASN A 104 5.75 -16.78 17.44
N CYS A 105 4.46 -16.86 17.17
CA CYS A 105 3.58 -17.98 17.55
C CYS A 105 2.86 -18.52 16.31
N PRO A 106 3.52 -19.36 15.48
CA PRO A 106 2.95 -19.88 14.23
C PRO A 106 1.63 -20.62 14.40
N ALA A 107 1.36 -21.22 15.57
CA ALA A 107 0.09 -21.86 15.86
C ALA A 107 -1.10 -20.90 15.73
N PHE A 108 -0.89 -19.60 16.06
CA PHE A 108 -1.94 -18.59 15.96
C PHE A 108 -2.49 -18.47 14.53
N LEU A 109 -1.62 -18.57 13.51
CA LEU A 109 -1.99 -18.41 12.09
C LEU A 109 -2.45 -19.71 11.41
N SER A 110 -2.20 -20.87 12.02
CA SER A 110 -2.34 -22.18 11.36
C SER A 110 -3.37 -23.09 12.02
N GLN A 111 -3.63 -22.94 13.32
CA GLN A 111 -4.58 -23.78 14.04
C GLN A 111 -6.02 -23.36 13.79
N LYS A 112 -6.89 -24.37 13.57
CA LYS A 112 -8.30 -24.13 13.27
C LYS A 112 -9.04 -23.40 14.39
N GLU A 113 -8.62 -23.58 15.64
CA GLU A 113 -9.25 -22.98 16.82
C GLU A 113 -9.26 -21.45 16.78
N TYR A 114 -8.26 -20.81 16.16
CA TYR A 114 -8.16 -19.35 16.08
C TYR A 114 -8.74 -18.76 14.79
N THR A 115 -9.30 -19.57 13.89
CA THR A 115 -9.70 -19.11 12.55
C THR A 115 -10.75 -18.00 12.60
N ALA A 116 -11.76 -18.13 13.45
CA ALA A 116 -12.82 -17.14 13.60
C ALA A 116 -12.33 -15.85 14.26
N ASP A 117 -11.45 -15.98 15.27
CA ASP A 117 -10.83 -14.84 15.95
C ASP A 117 -9.91 -14.07 15.00
N LEU A 118 -9.10 -14.77 14.21
CA LEU A 118 -8.27 -14.20 13.16
C LEU A 118 -9.08 -13.47 12.10
N GLU A 119 -10.19 -14.05 11.64
CA GLU A 119 -11.09 -13.39 10.68
C GLU A 119 -11.61 -12.08 11.26
N THR A 120 -12.09 -12.11 12.50
CA THR A 120 -12.57 -10.91 13.22
C THR A 120 -11.48 -9.86 13.40
N ILE A 121 -10.30 -10.25 13.87
CA ILE A 121 -9.14 -9.35 14.07
C ILE A 121 -8.70 -8.73 12.73
N THR A 122 -8.65 -9.54 11.67
CA THR A 122 -8.21 -9.09 10.35
C THR A 122 -9.24 -8.15 9.74
N ASP A 123 -10.53 -8.43 9.91
CA ASP A 123 -11.60 -7.50 9.51
C ASP A 123 -11.40 -6.14 10.20
N HIS A 124 -11.17 -6.08 11.51
CA HIS A 124 -10.89 -4.81 12.19
C HIS A 124 -9.60 -4.16 11.68
N ALA A 125 -8.53 -4.93 11.45
CA ALA A 125 -7.29 -4.40 10.89
C ALA A 125 -7.52 -3.77 9.49
N THR A 126 -8.37 -4.36 8.64
CA THR A 126 -8.71 -3.76 7.33
C THR A 126 -9.43 -2.43 7.48
N HIS A 127 -10.37 -2.30 8.42
CA HIS A 127 -11.04 -1.03 8.70
C HIS A 127 -10.05 0.05 9.16
N LEU A 128 -9.05 -0.35 9.97
CA LEU A 128 -8.00 0.55 10.45
C LEU A 128 -7.07 1.07 9.34
N LEU A 129 -7.15 0.57 8.10
CA LEU A 129 -6.49 1.19 6.94
C LEU A 129 -7.03 2.58 6.61
N GLY A 130 -8.20 2.95 7.13
CA GLY A 130 -8.78 4.30 7.03
C GLY A 130 -8.36 5.25 8.14
N HIS A 131 -7.61 4.76 9.13
CA HIS A 131 -7.29 5.51 10.32
C HIS A 131 -6.50 6.79 10.00
N PRO A 132 -6.75 7.93 10.66
CA PRO A 132 -6.01 9.18 10.40
C PRO A 132 -4.50 8.99 10.55
N HIS A 133 -4.08 8.27 11.59
CA HIS A 133 -2.67 8.07 11.90
C HIS A 133 -1.99 6.98 11.07
N GLN A 134 -0.88 7.35 10.41
CA GLN A 134 -0.10 6.44 9.57
C GLN A 134 0.50 5.26 10.35
N TRP A 135 0.89 5.44 11.61
CA TRP A 135 1.47 4.37 12.42
C TRP A 135 0.46 3.27 12.80
N VAL A 136 -0.82 3.62 12.94
CA VAL A 136 -1.92 2.64 13.07
C VAL A 136 -2.05 1.86 11.75
N ARG A 137 -2.19 2.58 10.63
CA ARG A 137 -2.32 1.98 9.29
C ARG A 137 -1.14 1.07 8.96
N HIS A 138 0.07 1.44 9.35
CA HIS A 138 1.26 0.61 9.16
C HIS A 138 1.18 -0.71 9.90
N SER A 139 0.82 -0.67 11.18
CA SER A 139 0.68 -1.86 12.02
C SER A 139 -0.44 -2.76 11.51
N ALA A 140 -1.55 -2.16 11.04
CA ALA A 140 -2.65 -2.88 10.41
C ALA A 140 -2.21 -3.60 9.13
N VAL A 141 -1.53 -2.93 8.20
CA VAL A 141 -1.01 -3.58 6.98
C VAL A 141 -0.03 -4.71 7.31
N GLN A 142 0.81 -4.56 8.34
CA GLN A 142 1.72 -5.62 8.78
C GLN A 142 0.95 -6.86 9.24
N LEU A 143 -0.07 -6.69 10.08
CA LEU A 143 -0.90 -7.79 10.57
C LEU A 143 -1.67 -8.47 9.42
N ILE A 144 -2.32 -7.68 8.56
CA ILE A 144 -3.02 -8.20 7.37
C ILE A 144 -2.04 -8.96 6.48
N GLY A 145 -0.83 -8.43 6.28
CA GLY A 145 0.23 -9.10 5.54
C GLY A 145 0.54 -10.48 6.09
N LEU A 146 0.78 -10.61 7.40
CA LEU A 146 1.07 -11.88 8.05
C LEU A 146 -0.06 -12.90 7.85
N VAL A 147 -1.31 -12.49 8.07
CA VAL A 147 -2.49 -13.34 7.91
C VAL A 147 -2.67 -13.76 6.45
N VAL A 148 -2.60 -12.83 5.49
CA VAL A 148 -2.77 -13.15 4.07
C VAL A 148 -1.67 -14.09 3.57
N THR A 149 -0.43 -13.92 4.07
CA THR A 149 0.70 -14.77 3.68
C THR A 149 0.69 -16.17 4.31
N SER A 150 -0.18 -16.44 5.29
CA SER A 150 -0.32 -17.79 5.86
C SER A 150 -1.12 -18.73 4.94
N TYR A 151 -1.95 -18.18 4.05
CA TYR A 151 -2.69 -18.96 3.04
C TYR A 151 -1.82 -19.24 1.83
N LYS A 152 -1.90 -20.44 1.24
CA LYS A 152 -1.20 -20.71 -0.03
C LYS A 152 -1.91 -19.98 -1.19
N PRO A 153 -1.19 -19.28 -2.08
CA PRO A 153 -1.85 -18.51 -3.14
C PRO A 153 -2.75 -19.34 -4.06
N SER A 154 -2.31 -20.56 -4.41
CA SER A 154 -3.07 -21.49 -5.23
C SER A 154 -4.34 -22.01 -4.54
N GLU A 155 -4.33 -22.14 -3.22
CA GLU A 155 -5.50 -22.57 -2.44
C GLU A 155 -6.58 -21.47 -2.45
N VAL A 156 -6.18 -20.22 -2.20
CA VAL A 156 -7.10 -19.08 -2.24
C VAL A 156 -7.65 -18.88 -3.66
N ALA A 157 -6.82 -19.03 -4.68
CA ALA A 157 -7.26 -18.94 -6.07
C ALA A 157 -8.25 -20.05 -6.45
N ALA A 158 -8.04 -21.28 -5.96
CA ALA A 158 -8.97 -22.39 -6.18
C ALA A 158 -10.36 -22.09 -5.59
N VAL A 159 -10.41 -21.59 -4.34
CA VAL A 159 -11.69 -21.18 -3.71
C VAL A 159 -12.32 -19.99 -4.43
N ALA A 160 -11.52 -19.04 -4.91
CA ALA A 160 -12.04 -17.93 -5.70
C ALA A 160 -12.68 -18.41 -7.01
N ASN A 161 -12.15 -19.46 -7.63
CA ASN A 161 -12.68 -20.05 -8.85
C ASN A 161 -13.91 -20.92 -8.61
N ASP A 162 -13.94 -21.65 -7.49
CA ASP A 162 -15.04 -22.53 -7.09
C ASP A 162 -15.55 -22.17 -5.68
N PRO A 163 -16.64 -21.38 -5.60
CA PRO A 163 -17.24 -20.99 -4.32
C PRO A 163 -17.74 -22.18 -3.47
N SER A 164 -17.88 -23.38 -4.03
CA SER A 164 -18.26 -24.57 -3.24
C SER A 164 -17.15 -25.02 -2.27
N LEU A 165 -15.92 -24.55 -2.49
CA LEU A 165 -14.76 -24.81 -1.64
C LEU A 165 -14.61 -23.81 -0.48
N GLU A 166 -15.55 -22.86 -0.35
CA GLU A 166 -15.51 -21.87 0.73
C GLU A 166 -15.60 -22.52 2.12
N LYS A 167 -14.83 -21.98 3.06
CA LYS A 167 -14.75 -22.43 4.45
C LYS A 167 -14.44 -21.24 5.36
N SER A 168 -14.51 -21.44 6.67
CA SER A 168 -14.14 -20.39 7.64
C SER A 168 -12.70 -19.93 7.43
N GLY A 169 -12.48 -18.61 7.52
CA GLY A 169 -11.17 -17.99 7.35
C GLY A 169 -11.24 -16.72 6.49
N PHE A 170 -10.37 -15.76 6.80
CA PHE A 170 -10.41 -14.41 6.23
C PHE A 170 -10.31 -14.36 4.69
N LEU A 171 -9.58 -15.24 4.02
CA LEU A 171 -9.56 -15.32 2.54
C LEU A 171 -10.21 -16.59 1.99
N MET A 172 -10.96 -17.32 2.83
CA MET A 172 -11.59 -18.58 2.46
C MET A 172 -13.12 -18.48 2.41
N SER A 173 -13.68 -17.35 2.84
CA SER A 173 -15.11 -16.98 2.78
C SER A 173 -15.30 -15.71 1.93
N ASP A 174 -16.33 -15.64 1.09
CA ASP A 174 -16.58 -14.49 0.19
C ASP A 174 -15.31 -14.04 -0.58
N THR A 175 -14.55 -15.02 -1.07
CA THR A 175 -13.11 -14.89 -1.37
C THR A 175 -12.83 -13.82 -2.41
N LYS A 176 -13.57 -13.84 -3.53
CA LYS A 176 -13.43 -12.85 -4.62
C LYS A 176 -13.70 -11.42 -4.13
N SER A 177 -14.73 -11.24 -3.30
CA SER A 177 -15.11 -9.92 -2.80
C SER A 177 -14.11 -9.39 -1.78
N ARG A 178 -13.63 -10.25 -0.87
CA ARG A 178 -12.60 -9.92 0.11
C ARG A 178 -11.27 -9.55 -0.55
N LEU A 179 -10.80 -10.33 -1.53
CA LEU A 179 -9.60 -10.02 -2.33
C LEU A 179 -9.72 -8.66 -3.02
N LYS A 180 -10.89 -8.40 -3.63
CA LYS A 180 -11.16 -7.14 -4.32
C LYS A 180 -11.18 -5.94 -3.38
N SER A 181 -11.86 -6.05 -2.23
CA SER A 181 -11.89 -4.99 -1.23
C SER A 181 -10.49 -4.71 -0.70
N LEU A 182 -9.77 -5.75 -0.27
CA LEU A 182 -8.44 -5.61 0.29
C LEU A 182 -7.47 -4.97 -0.71
N ALA A 183 -7.48 -5.40 -1.98
CA ALA A 183 -6.66 -4.78 -3.01
C ALA A 183 -6.98 -3.28 -3.20
N HIS A 184 -8.26 -2.90 -3.15
CA HIS A 184 -8.66 -1.49 -3.18
C HIS A 184 -8.15 -0.71 -1.96
N ASP A 185 -8.32 -1.27 -0.76
CA ASP A 185 -7.95 -0.62 0.51
C ASP A 185 -6.43 -0.42 0.61
N VAL A 186 -5.64 -1.40 0.16
CA VAL A 186 -4.17 -1.33 0.12
C VAL A 186 -3.68 -0.36 -0.95
N VAL A 187 -4.27 -0.36 -2.16
CA VAL A 187 -3.90 0.61 -3.20
C VAL A 187 -4.24 2.04 -2.77
N ALA A 188 -5.33 2.23 -2.01
CA ALA A 188 -5.71 3.54 -1.47
C ALA A 188 -4.65 4.11 -0.50
N GLN A 189 -3.79 3.27 0.09
CA GLN A 189 -2.68 3.71 0.94
C GLN A 189 -1.48 4.30 0.18
N LEU A 190 -1.44 4.15 -1.15
CA LEU A 190 -0.35 4.65 -2.00
C LEU A 190 -0.48 6.16 -2.23
N ILE A 191 -0.42 6.92 -1.14
CA ILE A 191 -0.64 8.36 -1.12
C ILE A 191 0.69 9.08 -1.31
N PRO A 192 0.80 9.96 -2.31
CA PRO A 192 2.02 10.72 -2.51
C PRO A 192 2.13 11.84 -1.48
N SER A 193 3.04 11.68 -0.51
CA SER A 193 3.42 12.72 0.45
C SER A 193 4.95 12.72 0.63
N GLU A 194 5.52 13.86 1.04
CA GLU A 194 6.95 13.98 1.36
C GLU A 194 7.26 13.37 2.75
N ASP A 195 6.27 13.32 3.64
CA ASP A 195 6.41 12.82 5.02
C ASP A 195 5.97 11.36 5.17
N ILE A 196 5.61 10.68 4.08
CA ILE A 196 5.15 9.30 4.15
C ILE A 196 6.32 8.35 4.50
N ASN A 197 6.12 7.53 5.51
CA ASN A 197 7.08 6.49 5.86
C ASN A 197 7.25 5.44 4.74
N ASP A 198 8.45 5.34 4.17
CA ASP A 198 8.81 4.36 3.13
C ASP A 198 8.57 2.91 3.55
N LYS A 199 8.81 2.58 4.83
CA LYS A 199 8.57 1.22 5.35
C LYS A 199 7.09 0.86 5.28
N PHE A 200 6.19 1.83 5.45
CA PHE A 200 4.76 1.60 5.32
C PHE A 200 4.38 1.25 3.88
N LEU A 201 4.77 2.08 2.92
CA LEU A 201 4.48 1.81 1.52
C LEU A 201 5.13 0.52 1.02
N MET A 202 6.31 0.17 1.53
CA MET A 202 6.95 -1.10 1.23
C MET A 202 6.12 -2.30 1.71
N GLN A 203 5.49 -2.22 2.89
CA GLN A 203 4.57 -3.27 3.35
C GLN A 203 3.31 -3.34 2.47
N CYS A 204 2.74 -2.20 2.07
CA CYS A 204 1.63 -2.17 1.11
C CYS A 204 2.01 -2.85 -0.21
N MET A 205 3.19 -2.54 -0.76
CA MET A 205 3.65 -3.15 -2.01
C MET A 205 3.91 -4.65 -1.88
N LYS A 206 4.49 -5.11 -0.77
CA LYS A 206 4.67 -6.56 -0.50
C LYS A 206 3.33 -7.30 -0.49
N LEU A 207 2.33 -6.73 0.19
CA LEU A 207 0.98 -7.28 0.21
C LEU A 207 0.36 -7.28 -1.20
N LEU A 208 0.48 -6.20 -1.98
CA LEU A 208 0.02 -6.17 -3.37
C LEU A 208 0.73 -7.22 -4.26
N THR A 209 2.02 -7.43 -4.07
CA THR A 209 2.76 -8.49 -4.78
C THR A 209 2.22 -9.87 -4.44
N TYR A 210 1.89 -10.12 -3.17
CA TYR A 210 1.29 -11.38 -2.76
C TYR A 210 -0.12 -11.57 -3.34
N LEU A 211 -0.95 -10.53 -3.31
CA LEU A 211 -2.27 -10.54 -3.96
C LEU A 211 -2.16 -10.77 -5.47
N THR A 212 -1.10 -10.29 -6.12
CA THR A 212 -0.82 -10.58 -7.54
C THR A 212 -0.59 -12.07 -7.77
N GLU A 213 0.13 -12.73 -6.86
CA GLU A 213 0.40 -14.18 -6.91
C GLU A 213 -0.88 -15.02 -6.70
N ILE A 214 -1.89 -14.50 -5.99
CA ILE A 214 -3.22 -15.13 -5.89
C ILE A 214 -4.02 -14.86 -7.17
N ILE A 215 -4.09 -13.60 -7.58
CA ILE A 215 -4.99 -13.14 -8.66
C ILE A 215 -4.60 -13.67 -10.03
N LYS A 216 -3.32 -14.05 -10.24
CA LYS A 216 -2.88 -14.65 -11.52
C LYS A 216 -3.61 -15.96 -11.86
N ASP A 217 -3.98 -16.74 -10.83
CA ASP A 217 -4.59 -18.06 -10.98
C ASP A 217 -6.14 -17.99 -10.91
N ILE A 218 -6.71 -16.78 -10.78
CA ILE A 218 -8.16 -16.58 -10.79
C ILE A 218 -8.65 -16.47 -12.24
N GLN A 219 -9.60 -17.33 -12.60
CA GLN A 219 -10.25 -17.32 -13.90
C GLN A 219 -11.11 -16.05 -14.03
N ALA A 220 -10.86 -15.31 -15.11
CA ALA A 220 -11.66 -14.15 -15.45
C ALA A 220 -13.05 -14.62 -15.88
N THR A 221 -14.05 -14.37 -15.05
CA THR A 221 -15.47 -14.49 -15.43
C THR A 221 -15.98 -13.13 -15.91
N ASP A 222 -16.99 -13.11 -16.79
CA ASP A 222 -17.53 -11.86 -17.37
C ASP A 222 -17.95 -10.82 -16.31
N ASP A 223 -18.38 -11.28 -15.13
CA ASP A 223 -18.75 -10.44 -13.99
C ASP A 223 -17.57 -10.07 -13.06
N SER A 224 -16.48 -10.83 -13.06
CA SER A 224 -15.36 -10.59 -12.14
C SER A 224 -14.35 -9.59 -12.72
N LYS A 225 -14.46 -8.34 -12.26
CA LYS A 225 -13.43 -7.29 -12.47
C LYS A 225 -12.09 -7.61 -11.77
N LEU A 226 -11.91 -8.78 -11.18
CA LEU A 226 -10.73 -9.19 -10.42
C LEU A 226 -9.76 -9.93 -11.34
N SER A 227 -8.77 -9.21 -11.87
CA SER A 227 -7.74 -9.77 -12.76
C SER A 227 -6.38 -9.10 -12.53
N LEU A 228 -5.31 -9.73 -13.02
CA LEU A 228 -3.95 -9.15 -12.98
C LEU A 228 -3.91 -7.76 -13.62
N LEU A 229 -4.55 -7.63 -14.79
CA LEU A 229 -4.62 -6.37 -15.53
C LEU A 229 -5.34 -5.29 -14.72
N TRP A 230 -6.41 -5.64 -14.02
CA TRP A 230 -7.13 -4.73 -13.14
C TRP A 230 -6.23 -4.22 -12.00
N LEU A 231 -5.57 -5.11 -11.27
CA LEU A 231 -4.70 -4.74 -10.14
C LEU A 231 -3.56 -3.81 -10.58
N VAL A 232 -2.89 -4.17 -11.67
CA VAL A 232 -1.78 -3.37 -12.23
C VAL A 232 -2.26 -1.99 -12.70
N ARG A 233 -3.47 -1.91 -13.30
CA ARG A 233 -4.07 -0.62 -13.68
C ARG A 233 -4.37 0.26 -12.47
N MET A 234 -4.77 -0.33 -11.34
CA MET A 234 -4.98 0.42 -10.10
C MET A 234 -3.68 1.03 -9.57
N VAL A 235 -2.58 0.26 -9.50
CA VAL A 235 -1.26 0.79 -9.12
C VAL A 235 -0.81 1.88 -10.11
N GLN A 236 -0.99 1.65 -11.42
CA GLN A 236 -0.68 2.65 -12.45
C GLN A 236 -1.50 3.93 -12.29
N LYS A 237 -2.75 3.85 -11.84
CA LYS A 237 -3.59 5.02 -11.53
C LYS A 237 -2.98 5.86 -10.41
N MET A 238 -2.41 5.23 -9.38
CA MET A 238 -1.74 5.95 -8.28
C MET A 238 -0.45 6.64 -8.73
N ILE A 239 0.32 6.03 -9.64
CA ILE A 239 1.44 6.71 -10.31
C ILE A 239 0.97 7.96 -11.06
N ASN A 240 -0.11 7.85 -11.83
CA ASN A 240 -0.65 8.98 -12.57
C ASN A 240 -1.19 10.07 -11.63
N TYR A 241 -1.77 9.67 -10.49
CA TYR A 241 -2.23 10.58 -9.46
C TYR A 241 -1.06 11.38 -8.85
N GLU A 242 0.04 10.72 -8.46
CA GLU A 242 1.27 11.37 -7.97
C GLU A 242 1.80 12.39 -8.98
N VAL A 243 1.90 12.02 -10.27
CA VAL A 243 2.46 12.91 -11.30
C VAL A 243 1.63 14.17 -11.50
N VAL A 244 0.31 14.06 -11.33
CA VAL A 244 -0.61 15.19 -11.55
C VAL A 244 -0.74 16.07 -10.31
N HIS A 245 -0.85 15.47 -9.11
CA HIS A 245 -1.19 16.18 -7.88
C HIS A 245 0.03 16.49 -7.01
N SER A 246 1.08 15.66 -7.07
CA SER A 246 2.28 15.75 -6.24
C SER A 246 3.57 15.61 -7.08
N PRO A 247 3.81 16.49 -8.07
CA PRO A 247 4.91 16.34 -9.01
C PRO A 247 6.31 16.43 -8.40
N SER A 248 6.45 16.96 -7.18
CA SER A 248 7.71 16.95 -6.42
C SER A 248 8.02 15.59 -5.79
N SER A 249 6.99 14.79 -5.49
CA SER A 249 7.15 13.47 -4.90
C SER A 249 7.38 12.41 -5.97
N THR A 250 8.25 11.46 -5.64
CA THR A 250 8.60 10.30 -6.47
C THR A 250 8.34 8.99 -5.77
N VAL A 251 7.83 9.02 -4.52
CA VAL A 251 7.79 7.87 -3.62
C VAL A 251 6.89 6.76 -4.17
N VAL A 252 5.70 7.11 -4.68
CA VAL A 252 4.75 6.13 -5.23
C VAL A 252 5.33 5.51 -6.51
N ARG A 253 5.96 6.30 -7.37
CA ARG A 253 6.64 5.77 -8.57
C ARG A 253 7.80 4.83 -8.21
N THR A 254 8.65 5.21 -7.26
CA THR A 254 9.76 4.35 -6.79
C THR A 254 9.23 3.03 -6.27
N MET A 255 8.23 3.06 -5.37
CA MET A 255 7.61 1.86 -4.83
C MET A 255 6.94 1.01 -5.92
N ALA A 256 6.30 1.63 -6.90
CA ALA A 256 5.64 0.92 -7.99
C ALA A 256 6.64 0.26 -8.97
N PHE A 257 7.83 0.84 -9.14
CA PHE A 257 8.92 0.19 -9.91
C PHE A 257 9.49 -1.01 -9.16
N ASN A 258 9.67 -0.91 -7.84
CA ASN A 258 10.05 -2.05 -7.00
C ASN A 258 8.99 -3.17 -7.06
N TYR A 259 7.70 -2.80 -7.02
CA TYR A 259 6.59 -3.73 -7.24
C TYR A 259 6.65 -4.38 -8.63
N ALA A 260 6.91 -3.62 -9.69
CA ALA A 260 7.03 -4.17 -11.05
C ALA A 260 8.18 -5.18 -11.17
N ALA A 261 9.32 -4.90 -10.53
CA ALA A 261 10.44 -5.84 -10.43
C ALA A 261 10.02 -7.13 -9.70
N ALA A 262 9.39 -7.00 -8.52
CA ALA A 262 8.94 -8.15 -7.72
C ALA A 262 7.91 -9.00 -8.47
N VAL A 263 6.93 -8.39 -9.11
CA VAL A 263 5.91 -9.08 -9.93
C VAL A 263 6.54 -9.82 -11.10
N SER A 264 7.53 -9.23 -11.76
CA SER A 264 8.20 -9.91 -12.89
C SER A 264 8.95 -11.20 -12.48
N LEU A 265 9.35 -11.32 -11.21
CA LEU A 265 9.93 -12.55 -10.68
C LEU A 265 8.87 -13.63 -10.40
N LYS A 266 7.64 -13.21 -10.05
CA LYS A 266 6.54 -14.09 -9.61
C LYS A 266 5.66 -14.63 -10.73
N LEU A 267 5.56 -13.91 -11.83
CA LEU A 267 4.72 -14.28 -12.97
C LEU A 267 5.47 -15.14 -13.99
N SER A 268 4.75 -15.90 -14.82
CA SER A 268 5.27 -16.53 -16.04
C SER A 268 5.55 -15.49 -17.13
N LYS A 269 6.16 -15.92 -18.24
CA LYS A 269 6.45 -15.04 -19.38
C LYS A 269 5.14 -14.56 -20.03
N GLU A 270 4.17 -15.45 -20.14
CA GLU A 270 2.87 -15.23 -20.77
C GLU A 270 2.03 -14.26 -19.93
N GLU A 271 1.92 -14.51 -18.62
CA GLU A 271 1.23 -13.66 -17.66
C GLU A 271 1.81 -12.25 -17.64
N LEU A 272 3.14 -12.14 -17.57
CA LEU A 272 3.83 -10.85 -17.56
C LEU A 272 3.61 -10.10 -18.87
N SER A 273 3.65 -10.78 -20.01
CA SER A 273 3.41 -10.18 -21.32
C SER A 273 1.99 -9.57 -21.41
N GLY A 274 0.99 -10.22 -20.82
CA GLY A 274 -0.40 -9.73 -20.77
C GLY A 274 -0.58 -8.40 -20.01
N ILE A 275 0.32 -8.08 -19.06
CA ILE A 275 0.28 -6.83 -18.28
C ILE A 275 1.44 -5.87 -18.55
N ALA A 276 2.42 -6.29 -19.37
CA ALA A 276 3.69 -5.59 -19.59
C ALA A 276 3.49 -4.13 -20.01
N PHE A 277 2.52 -3.86 -20.88
CA PHE A 277 2.21 -2.50 -21.33
C PHE A 277 1.95 -1.53 -20.16
N HIS A 278 1.22 -1.98 -19.14
CA HIS A 278 0.87 -1.13 -18.01
C HIS A 278 2.02 -0.93 -17.02
N LEU A 279 2.87 -1.95 -16.83
CA LEU A 279 4.08 -1.85 -16.01
C LEU A 279 5.19 -1.01 -16.69
N LEU A 280 5.41 -1.23 -17.99
CA LEU A 280 6.48 -0.57 -18.75
C LEU A 280 6.16 0.88 -19.10
N LYS A 281 4.89 1.26 -19.32
CA LYS A 281 4.54 2.64 -19.67
C LYS A 281 5.10 3.70 -18.71
N PRO A 282 4.93 3.61 -17.38
CA PRO A 282 5.52 4.58 -16.46
C PRO A 282 7.05 4.51 -16.41
N ILE A 283 7.63 3.31 -16.59
CA ILE A 283 9.09 3.09 -16.66
C ILE A 283 9.67 3.78 -17.90
N ALA A 284 9.13 3.50 -19.09
CA ALA A 284 9.54 4.10 -20.36
C ALA A 284 9.47 5.63 -20.32
N ARG A 285 8.40 6.18 -19.73
CA ARG A 285 8.29 7.62 -19.52
C ARG A 285 9.42 8.17 -18.65
N GLN A 286 9.81 7.45 -17.59
CA GLN A 286 10.88 7.86 -16.69
C GLN A 286 12.27 7.72 -17.31
N LEU A 287 12.50 6.70 -18.15
CA LEU A 287 13.76 6.50 -18.85
C LEU A 287 14.05 7.59 -19.89
N ASN A 288 12.99 8.13 -20.52
CA ASN A 288 13.09 9.25 -21.47
C ASN A 288 13.29 10.63 -20.81
N VAL A 289 13.47 10.70 -19.49
CA VAL A 289 13.79 11.95 -18.79
C VAL A 289 15.31 12.11 -18.74
N ASP A 290 15.82 13.25 -19.19
CA ASP A 290 17.27 13.52 -19.27
C ASP A 290 17.95 13.59 -17.89
N GLU A 291 17.22 14.03 -16.87
CA GLU A 291 17.74 14.08 -15.50
C GLU A 291 17.97 12.67 -14.92
N ASP A 292 19.23 12.36 -14.60
CA ASP A 292 19.58 11.18 -13.83
C ASP A 292 19.30 11.41 -12.34
N GLY A 293 18.77 10.37 -11.68
CA GLY A 293 18.42 10.40 -10.27
C GLY A 293 17.93 9.02 -9.81
N ASP A 294 17.68 8.87 -8.52
CA ASP A 294 17.37 7.56 -7.92
C ASP A 294 16.09 6.95 -8.49
N LEU A 295 15.10 7.78 -8.86
CA LEU A 295 13.89 7.31 -9.53
C LEU A 295 14.20 6.67 -10.91
N LYS A 296 15.15 7.23 -11.66
CA LYS A 296 15.57 6.67 -12.97
C LYS A 296 16.38 5.38 -12.77
N LYS A 297 17.16 5.26 -11.70
CA LYS A 297 17.84 4.01 -11.31
C LYS A 297 16.81 2.91 -11.00
N ALA A 298 15.82 3.19 -10.15
CA ALA A 298 14.74 2.25 -9.85
C ALA A 298 13.97 1.82 -11.12
N ALA A 299 13.73 2.74 -12.06
CA ALA A 299 13.12 2.43 -13.34
C ALA A 299 14.01 1.49 -14.21
N ARG A 300 15.33 1.73 -14.25
CA ARG A 300 16.30 0.88 -14.97
C ARG A 300 16.35 -0.52 -14.34
N GLU A 301 16.41 -0.62 -13.02
CA GLU A 301 16.41 -1.90 -12.31
C GLU A 301 15.15 -2.71 -12.61
N ALA A 302 13.97 -2.09 -12.47
CA ALA A 302 12.70 -2.75 -12.81
C ALA A 302 12.64 -3.19 -14.28
N SER A 303 13.14 -2.35 -15.20
CA SER A 303 13.26 -2.66 -16.62
C SER A 303 14.13 -3.90 -16.88
N VAL A 304 15.26 -4.06 -16.17
CA VAL A 304 16.15 -5.22 -16.29
C VAL A 304 15.42 -6.51 -15.89
N TYR A 305 14.69 -6.51 -14.77
CA TYR A 305 13.94 -7.70 -14.34
C TYR A 305 12.84 -8.09 -15.34
N ILE A 306 12.08 -7.10 -15.84
CA ILE A 306 11.03 -7.35 -16.84
C ILE A 306 11.64 -7.88 -18.15
N LYS A 307 12.74 -7.27 -18.64
CA LYS A 307 13.45 -7.70 -19.84
C LYS A 307 13.96 -9.14 -19.70
N LYS A 308 14.56 -9.46 -18.54
CA LYS A 308 15.07 -10.82 -18.26
C LYS A 308 13.96 -11.87 -18.32
N LYS A 309 12.76 -11.56 -17.81
CA LYS A 309 11.64 -12.51 -17.81
C LYS A 309 10.93 -12.64 -19.16
N MET A 310 10.72 -11.53 -19.88
CA MET A 310 10.02 -11.54 -21.17
C MET A 310 10.89 -12.03 -22.34
N GLY A 311 12.20 -11.85 -22.24
CA GLY A 311 13.14 -11.97 -23.36
C GLY A 311 13.41 -10.61 -24.01
N ALA A 312 14.58 -10.48 -24.64
CA ALA A 312 15.04 -9.20 -25.19
C ALA A 312 14.14 -8.70 -26.33
N ASP A 313 13.73 -9.58 -27.24
CA ASP A 313 13.00 -9.19 -28.45
C ASP A 313 11.60 -8.66 -28.13
N THR A 314 10.83 -9.43 -27.36
CA THR A 314 9.48 -9.04 -26.90
C THR A 314 9.50 -7.76 -26.07
N TYR A 315 10.52 -7.60 -25.22
CA TYR A 315 10.72 -6.38 -24.44
C TYR A 315 11.02 -5.17 -25.34
N ASN A 316 11.95 -5.32 -26.29
CA ASN A 316 12.36 -4.23 -27.18
C ASN A 316 11.18 -3.80 -28.07
N GLU A 317 10.41 -4.76 -28.59
CA GLU A 317 9.19 -4.49 -29.35
C GLU A 317 8.16 -3.73 -28.51
N ALA A 318 7.89 -4.19 -27.28
CA ALA A 318 6.97 -3.52 -26.37
C ALA A 318 7.41 -2.09 -26.02
N MET A 319 8.71 -1.87 -25.80
CA MET A 319 9.29 -0.56 -25.55
C MET A 319 9.22 0.37 -26.77
N ALA A 320 9.52 -0.14 -27.97
CA ALA A 320 9.41 0.61 -29.22
C ALA A 320 7.96 1.06 -29.46
N LYS A 321 7.00 0.14 -29.29
CA LYS A 321 5.56 0.42 -29.37
C LYS A 321 5.14 1.48 -28.35
N LEU A 322 5.61 1.39 -27.11
CA LEU A 322 5.33 2.37 -26.07
C LEU A 322 5.91 3.76 -26.39
N SER A 323 7.15 3.83 -26.85
CA SER A 323 7.80 5.08 -27.28
C SER A 323 7.01 5.73 -28.41
N HIS A 324 6.69 4.97 -29.46
CA HIS A 324 5.85 5.47 -30.57
C HIS A 324 4.50 6.00 -30.08
N LEU A 325 3.79 5.25 -29.24
CA LEU A 325 2.50 5.69 -28.67
C LEU A 325 2.62 6.96 -27.81
N MET A 326 3.73 7.11 -27.08
CA MET A 326 3.99 8.33 -26.30
C MET A 326 4.25 9.53 -27.20
N ASP A 327 4.99 9.35 -28.30
CA ASP A 327 5.28 10.41 -29.26
C ASP A 327 4.06 10.82 -30.07
N VAL A 328 3.25 9.86 -30.54
CA VAL A 328 1.94 10.13 -31.16
C VAL A 328 1.06 10.94 -30.22
N ARG A 329 0.92 10.51 -28.96
CA ARG A 329 0.12 11.23 -27.96
C ARG A 329 0.73 12.59 -27.58
N ARG A 330 2.04 12.78 -27.74
CA ARG A 330 2.70 14.09 -27.56
C ARG A 330 2.38 15.02 -28.74
N ALA A 331 2.45 14.52 -29.97
CA ALA A 331 2.11 15.25 -31.19
C ALA A 331 0.62 15.64 -31.21
N GLU A 332 -0.27 14.71 -30.87
CA GLU A 332 -1.72 14.95 -30.80
C GLU A 332 -2.06 16.05 -29.77
N ARG A 333 -1.44 16.02 -28.58
CA ARG A 333 -1.60 17.09 -27.59
C ARG A 333 -1.08 18.44 -28.08
N LYS A 334 -0.03 18.47 -28.92
CA LYS A 334 0.48 19.70 -29.54
C LYS A 334 -0.52 20.25 -30.56
N LYS A 335 -1.06 19.38 -31.43
CA LYS A 335 -2.11 19.70 -32.40
C LYS A 335 -3.39 20.21 -31.75
N GLN A 336 -3.88 19.53 -30.72
CA GLN A 336 -5.07 19.96 -29.97
C GLN A 336 -4.85 21.33 -29.31
N ARG A 337 -3.65 21.61 -28.81
CA ARG A 337 -3.33 22.93 -28.21
C ARG A 337 -3.31 24.05 -29.24
N SER A 338 -2.76 23.82 -30.43
CA SER A 338 -2.79 24.83 -31.49
C SER A 338 -4.20 25.06 -32.02
N GLN A 339 -5.00 24.00 -32.14
CA GLN A 339 -6.41 24.11 -32.54
C GLN A 339 -7.24 24.89 -31.51
N LEU A 340 -7.06 24.62 -30.21
CA LEU A 340 -7.74 25.33 -29.13
C LEU A 340 -7.51 26.85 -29.16
N MET A 341 -6.35 27.32 -29.64
CA MET A 341 -6.10 28.76 -29.78
C MET A 341 -7.03 29.43 -30.79
N VAL A 342 -7.51 28.66 -31.77
CA VAL A 342 -8.41 29.14 -32.83
C VAL A 342 -9.86 28.86 -32.48
N THR A 343 -10.17 27.68 -31.94
CA THR A 343 -11.55 27.25 -31.68
C THR A 343 -12.13 27.78 -30.37
N ASP A 344 -11.29 28.05 -29.36
CA ASP A 344 -11.72 28.49 -28.03
C ASP A 344 -10.61 29.34 -27.35
N PRO A 345 -10.47 30.62 -27.75
CA PRO A 345 -9.39 31.49 -27.28
C PRO A 345 -9.48 31.80 -25.78
N GLU A 346 -10.69 31.85 -25.21
CA GLU A 346 -10.90 32.07 -23.77
C GLU A 346 -10.33 30.93 -22.92
N ARG A 347 -10.60 29.67 -23.31
CA ARG A 347 -10.04 28.50 -22.62
C ARG A 347 -8.54 28.38 -22.80
N ALA A 348 -8.00 28.79 -23.95
CA ALA A 348 -6.56 28.88 -24.17
C ALA A 348 -5.91 29.95 -23.25
N ALA A 349 -6.54 31.12 -23.11
CA ALA A 349 -6.10 32.19 -22.21
C ALA A 349 -6.16 31.74 -20.74
N LYS A 350 -7.26 31.11 -20.31
CA LYS A 350 -7.40 30.56 -18.94
C LYS A 350 -6.29 29.57 -18.59
N ARG A 351 -5.96 28.65 -19.50
CA ARG A 351 -4.82 27.72 -19.30
C ARG A 351 -3.47 28.44 -19.19
N LYS A 352 -3.26 29.52 -19.94
CA LYS A 352 -2.04 30.33 -19.87
C LYS A 352 -1.94 31.03 -18.49
N ILE A 353 -3.05 31.54 -17.99
CA ILE A 353 -3.17 32.11 -16.63
C ILE A 353 -2.84 31.04 -15.58
N ASP A 354 -3.49 29.87 -15.63
CA ASP A 354 -3.24 28.76 -14.69
C ASP A 354 -1.78 28.31 -14.68
N LYS A 355 -1.14 28.24 -15.85
CA LYS A 355 0.29 27.90 -15.96
C LYS A 355 1.16 28.96 -15.27
N ASN A 356 0.84 30.23 -15.44
CA ASN A 356 1.56 31.33 -14.80
C ASN A 356 1.35 31.32 -13.27
N LEU A 357 0.13 31.04 -12.80
CA LEU A 357 -0.17 30.87 -11.38
C LEU A 357 0.65 29.73 -10.77
N LYS A 358 0.67 28.54 -11.39
CA LYS A 358 1.48 27.40 -10.94
C LYS A 358 2.98 27.73 -10.92
N LYS A 359 3.47 28.50 -11.90
CA LYS A 359 4.87 28.97 -11.92
C LYS A 359 5.16 29.90 -10.74
N LYS A 360 4.25 30.82 -10.43
CA LYS A 360 4.35 31.71 -9.25
C LYS A 360 4.34 30.90 -7.94
N GLU A 361 3.43 29.94 -7.79
CA GLU A 361 3.37 29.07 -6.61
C GLU A 361 4.63 28.22 -6.43
N SER A 362 5.16 27.64 -7.50
CA SER A 362 6.42 26.90 -7.48
C SER A 362 7.59 27.78 -7.04
N MET A 363 7.69 29.02 -7.54
CA MET A 363 8.70 29.96 -7.06
C MET A 363 8.51 30.32 -5.58
N LYS A 364 7.27 30.56 -5.13
CA LYS A 364 6.97 30.82 -3.71
C LYS A 364 7.40 29.65 -2.82
N LYS A 365 7.09 28.40 -3.21
CA LYS A 365 7.54 27.19 -2.49
C LYS A 365 9.07 27.10 -2.43
N LYS A 366 9.75 27.37 -3.55
CA LYS A 366 11.21 27.39 -3.63
C LYS A 366 11.83 28.44 -2.69
N ILE A 367 11.25 29.66 -2.65
CA ILE A 367 11.68 30.72 -1.73
C ILE A 367 11.46 30.29 -0.27
N LYS A 368 10.31 29.68 0.05
CA LYS A 368 10.02 29.17 1.41
C LYS A 368 11.04 28.09 1.83
N MET A 369 11.36 27.14 0.95
CA MET A 369 12.38 26.12 1.18
C MET A 369 13.79 26.73 1.35
N MET A 370 14.13 27.77 0.58
CA MET A 370 15.40 28.48 0.75
C MET A 370 15.49 29.19 2.10
N LYS A 371 14.40 29.84 2.54
CA LYS A 371 14.33 30.48 3.86
C LYS A 371 14.41 29.48 5.01
N MET A 372 13.85 28.29 4.85
CA MET A 372 13.88 27.20 5.84
C MET A 372 15.18 26.36 5.79
N GLN A 373 16.19 26.75 4.98
CA GLN A 373 17.45 26.01 4.77
C GLN A 373 17.31 24.54 4.32
N THR A 374 16.10 24.07 4.01
CA THR A 374 15.82 22.71 3.51
C THR A 374 15.97 22.59 1.99
N TYR A 375 16.33 23.68 1.31
CA TYR A 375 16.48 23.70 -0.15
C TYR A 375 17.75 22.96 -0.61
N LYS A 376 17.58 21.77 -1.18
CA LYS A 376 18.64 21.08 -1.92
C LYS A 376 18.80 21.69 -3.31
N ARG A 377 19.92 22.39 -3.58
CA ARG A 377 20.29 22.85 -4.93
C ARG A 377 20.48 21.62 -5.83
N LYS A 378 19.79 21.57 -6.97
CA LYS A 378 20.13 20.60 -8.03
C LYS A 378 21.57 20.89 -8.48
N LYS A 379 22.42 19.85 -8.53
CA LYS A 379 23.75 19.94 -9.16
C LYS A 379 23.53 20.33 -10.63
N LYS A 380 24.14 21.44 -11.08
CA LYS A 380 24.24 21.72 -12.51
C LYS A 380 25.20 20.68 -13.11
N LYS A 381 24.81 20.05 -14.23
CA LYS A 381 25.79 19.37 -15.09
C LYS A 381 26.69 20.46 -15.68
N ASP A 382 28.00 20.25 -15.57
CA ASP A 382 28.98 21.11 -16.20
C ASP A 382 28.95 20.85 -17.72
N PRO A 383 28.76 21.86 -18.59
CA PRO A 383 28.65 21.64 -20.03
C PRO A 383 29.97 21.22 -20.72
N LEU A 384 31.07 21.05 -19.96
CA LEU A 384 32.44 20.99 -20.47
C LEU A 384 33.15 19.64 -20.22
N LEU A 385 32.41 18.57 -19.95
CA LEU A 385 32.99 17.23 -19.73
C LEU A 385 32.26 16.11 -20.49
N ASP A 386 31.80 16.41 -21.70
CA ASP A 386 31.49 15.38 -22.70
C ASP A 386 32.32 15.71 -23.96
N ASP A 387 33.61 15.34 -23.95
CA ASP A 387 34.44 15.09 -25.13
C ASP A 387 34.88 13.63 -25.11
#